data_AF-A0A7C4KU46-F1
#
_entry.id   AF-A0A7C4KU46-F1
#
_cell.length_a   1.000
_cell.length_b   1.000
_cell.length_c   1.000
_cell.angle_alpha   90.00
_cell.angle_beta   90.00
_cell.angle_gamma   90.00
#
_symmetry.space_group_name_H-M   'P 1'
#
loop_
_entity.id
_entity.type
_entity.pdbx_description
1 polymer ?
#
loop_
_entity_poly.entity_id
_entity_poly.type
_entity_poly.pdbx_seq_one_letter_code
_entity_poly.pdbx_strand_id
1 'polypeptide(L)'
;MTTKVRELHPYILPLPANTNERVRYVMTLFSTPVTIEILKLFEWGRELRQKDIITVLKHHSNRTILHSIRKLLTLGLLEEEERVEVRGNRKVRVKYYRLTDIGKWYNILFKDISELDYRVVKEAVTNLSVMFMARIIPFSEYLKINFLELLDQVVSSAIKSVADVRRRHEHDLIVFGSLALDIYLKPDVRVCPGGSGANVAVVASSLGLKTCFVGRVPTNIIGSYMLADLISKDVDISLTELGEDVILPICTILEPLEPVEMKCSIGLDLKSLPTILRINDELVKACNNSRSLYLGEGICKTYLELLSRVYRDGKIVVFRPHKIVLEYYIEEFKSILQYSPILILNEEKENILRSKGFNVPGDLFRAGVKEVIVTRGSKGTVLYVEGREPNTYTTPLVNAVNTVGAGDVFTATLIYYLLRGTTIEEAVERATYLSALSTTQPLSRKYLTEVVKT
;
A
#
# COMPACT_ATOMS: atom_id res chain seq x y z
N MET A 1 -2.41 25.74 12.22
CA MET A 1 -3.27 26.05 11.07
C MET A 1 -3.04 24.97 10.02
N THR A 2 -3.96 24.01 9.93
CA THR A 2 -3.96 22.97 8.89
C THR A 2 -4.09 23.65 7.53
N THR A 3 -3.08 23.52 6.68
CA THR A 3 -3.25 23.70 5.24
C THR A 3 -4.30 22.68 4.81
N LYS A 4 -5.57 23.10 4.79
CA LYS A 4 -6.58 22.46 3.96
C LYS A 4 -5.99 22.48 2.55
N VAL A 5 -5.41 21.37 2.13
CA VAL A 5 -5.26 21.06 0.71
C VAL A 5 -6.64 21.40 0.16
N ARG A 6 -6.74 22.42 -0.69
CA ARG A 6 -7.99 22.66 -1.41
C ARG A 6 -8.30 21.30 -2.03
N GLU A 7 -9.43 20.70 -1.68
CA GLU A 7 -9.91 19.47 -2.30
C GLU A 7 -10.16 19.82 -3.77
N LEU A 8 -9.09 19.76 -4.55
CA LEU A 8 -9.14 19.95 -5.98
C LEU A 8 -9.68 18.65 -6.52
N HIS A 9 -10.86 18.68 -7.13
CA HIS A 9 -11.33 17.57 -7.92
C HIS A 9 -10.38 17.42 -9.14
N PRO A 10 -9.58 16.34 -9.23
CA PRO A 10 -8.62 16.19 -10.30
C PRO A 10 -9.37 15.80 -11.59
N TYR A 11 -9.35 16.68 -12.58
CA TYR A 11 -9.92 16.40 -13.89
C TYR A 11 -8.84 16.51 -14.97
N ILE A 12 -8.77 15.51 -15.83
CA ILE A 12 -8.06 15.58 -17.10
C ILE A 12 -9.09 16.00 -18.14
N LEU A 13 -8.85 17.14 -18.81
CA LEU A 13 -9.71 17.65 -19.87
C LEU A 13 -9.15 17.20 -21.21
N PRO A 14 -9.73 16.18 -21.87
CA PRO A 14 -9.32 15.81 -23.22
C PRO A 14 -9.71 16.92 -24.18
N LEU A 15 -8.71 17.55 -24.80
CA LEU A 15 -8.90 18.65 -25.73
C LEU A 15 -8.46 18.24 -27.15
N PRO A 16 -9.04 18.86 -28.21
CA PRO A 16 -8.58 18.66 -29.57
C PRO A 16 -7.08 18.96 -29.74
N ALA A 17 -6.42 18.31 -30.70
CA ALA A 17 -5.00 18.59 -30.98
C ALA A 17 -4.79 20.00 -31.58
N ASN A 18 -5.72 20.44 -32.45
CA ASN A 18 -5.63 21.74 -33.11
C ASN A 18 -5.91 22.90 -32.13
N THR A 19 -5.02 23.89 -32.08
CA THR A 19 -5.13 25.04 -31.16
C THR A 19 -6.42 25.85 -31.33
N ASN A 20 -6.87 26.11 -32.56
CA ASN A 20 -8.10 26.86 -32.79
C ASN A 20 -9.33 26.06 -32.36
N GLU A 21 -9.30 24.75 -32.57
CA GLU A 21 -10.34 23.86 -32.07
C GLU A 21 -10.36 23.79 -30.55
N ARG A 22 -9.21 23.80 -29.86
CA ARG A 22 -9.16 23.87 -28.39
C ARG A 22 -9.86 25.09 -27.83
N VAL A 23 -9.55 26.27 -28.37
CA VAL A 23 -10.18 27.53 -27.94
C VAL A 23 -11.69 27.47 -28.21
N ARG A 24 -12.09 27.03 -29.40
CA ARG A 24 -13.50 26.85 -29.74
C ARG A 24 -14.19 25.84 -28.81
N TYR A 25 -13.51 24.76 -28.44
CA TYR A 25 -14.03 23.70 -27.58
C TYR A 25 -14.35 24.23 -26.19
N VAL A 26 -13.37 24.86 -25.53
CA VAL A 26 -13.51 25.47 -24.20
C VAL A 26 -14.59 26.54 -24.24
N MET A 27 -14.51 27.48 -25.18
CA MET A 27 -15.50 28.55 -25.29
C MET A 27 -16.91 27.99 -25.53
N THR A 28 -17.06 26.98 -26.37
CA THR A 28 -18.39 26.40 -26.68
C THR A 28 -18.98 25.70 -25.46
N LEU A 29 -18.19 24.90 -24.75
CA LEU A 29 -18.64 24.13 -23.59
C LEU A 29 -19.06 25.05 -22.43
N PHE A 30 -18.26 26.10 -22.17
CA PHE A 30 -18.49 27.03 -21.07
C PHE A 30 -19.28 28.29 -21.47
N SER A 31 -19.69 28.42 -22.75
CA SER A 31 -20.39 29.63 -23.23
C SER A 31 -21.79 29.83 -22.68
N THR A 32 -22.53 28.75 -22.39
CA THR A 32 -23.95 28.84 -22.02
C THR A 32 -24.34 27.80 -20.98
N PRO A 33 -25.06 28.18 -19.89
CA PRO A 33 -25.53 27.24 -18.87
C PRO A 33 -26.32 26.05 -19.43
N VAL A 34 -27.08 26.27 -20.52
CA VAL A 34 -27.90 25.24 -21.19
C VAL A 34 -27.09 24.04 -21.66
N THR A 35 -25.85 24.24 -22.13
CA THR A 35 -24.97 23.14 -22.58
C THR A 35 -24.61 22.23 -21.41
N ILE A 36 -24.33 22.82 -20.24
CA ILE A 36 -24.02 22.10 -19.01
C ILE A 36 -25.29 21.41 -18.48
N GLU A 37 -26.44 22.10 -18.47
CA GLU A 37 -27.73 21.51 -18.07
C GLU A 37 -28.08 20.29 -18.91
N ILE A 38 -27.95 20.37 -20.25
CA ILE A 38 -28.17 19.23 -21.15
C ILE A 38 -27.23 18.08 -20.81
N LEU A 39 -25.93 18.35 -20.63
CA LEU A 39 -24.96 17.31 -20.27
C LEU A 39 -25.35 16.60 -18.96
N LYS A 40 -25.81 17.34 -17.94
CA LYS A 40 -26.21 16.79 -16.64
C LYS A 40 -27.39 15.82 -16.73
N LEU A 41 -28.29 16.00 -17.71
CA LEU A 41 -29.47 15.12 -17.87
C LEU A 41 -29.12 13.67 -18.19
N PHE A 42 -27.97 13.44 -18.83
CA PHE A 42 -27.60 12.10 -19.27
C PHE A 42 -27.15 11.23 -18.09
N GLU A 43 -27.69 10.01 -18.07
CA GLU A 43 -27.19 8.90 -17.29
C GLU A 43 -26.38 7.97 -18.20
N TRP A 44 -25.37 7.30 -17.65
CA TRP A 44 -24.47 6.46 -18.44
C TRP A 44 -25.19 5.22 -18.95
N GLY A 45 -24.94 4.86 -20.22
CA GLY A 45 -25.59 3.72 -20.88
C GLY A 45 -27.07 3.95 -21.23
N ARG A 46 -27.62 5.15 -21.01
CA ARG A 46 -28.98 5.51 -21.40
C ARG A 46 -28.98 6.54 -22.51
N GLU A 47 -29.99 6.43 -23.37
CA GLU A 47 -30.26 7.39 -24.44
C GLU A 47 -31.40 8.31 -24.04
N LEU A 48 -31.33 9.57 -24.44
CA LEU A 48 -32.39 10.55 -24.20
C LEU A 48 -33.04 10.96 -25.53
N ARG A 49 -34.37 10.99 -25.56
CA ARG A 49 -35.11 11.54 -26.69
C ARG A 49 -35.01 13.05 -26.69
N GLN A 50 -34.90 13.66 -27.87
CA GLN A 50 -34.91 15.12 -28.02
C GLN A 50 -36.09 15.78 -27.31
N LYS A 51 -37.28 15.15 -27.40
CA LYS A 51 -38.50 15.66 -26.77
C LYS A 51 -38.37 15.69 -25.24
N ASP A 52 -37.75 14.68 -24.64
CA ASP A 52 -37.63 14.57 -23.18
C ASP A 52 -36.66 15.63 -22.66
N ILE A 53 -35.54 15.85 -23.37
CA ILE A 53 -34.60 16.95 -23.08
C ILE A 53 -35.31 18.32 -23.11
N ILE A 54 -36.10 18.58 -24.18
CA ILE A 54 -36.86 19.83 -24.31
C ILE A 54 -37.89 19.98 -23.20
N THR A 55 -38.54 18.88 -22.80
CA THR A 55 -39.57 18.89 -21.76
C THR A 55 -38.98 19.20 -20.39
N VAL A 56 -37.83 18.60 -20.07
CA VAL A 56 -37.13 18.84 -18.79
C VAL A 56 -36.57 20.27 -18.72
N LEU A 57 -36.02 20.78 -19.83
CA LEU A 57 -35.43 22.12 -19.90
C LEU A 57 -36.39 23.20 -20.43
N LYS A 58 -37.68 23.07 -20.15
CA LYS A 58 -38.75 23.95 -20.68
C LYS A 58 -38.61 25.43 -20.29
N HIS A 59 -37.75 25.75 -19.30
CA HIS A 59 -37.40 27.12 -18.93
C HIS A 59 -36.46 27.80 -19.94
N HIS A 60 -35.89 27.05 -20.88
CA HIS A 60 -35.12 27.56 -22.03
C HIS A 60 -35.93 27.46 -23.32
N SER A 61 -35.64 28.33 -24.29
CA SER A 61 -36.30 28.25 -25.61
C SER A 61 -35.88 26.97 -26.36
N ASN A 62 -36.81 26.34 -27.10
CA ASN A 62 -36.51 25.18 -27.94
C ASN A 62 -35.33 25.45 -28.90
N ARG A 63 -35.24 26.67 -29.44
CA ARG A 63 -34.14 27.08 -30.32
C ARG A 63 -32.80 27.03 -29.60
N THR A 64 -32.74 27.51 -28.35
CA THR A 64 -31.53 27.48 -27.52
C THR A 64 -31.12 26.05 -27.21
N ILE A 65 -32.06 25.19 -26.79
CA ILE A 65 -31.80 23.78 -26.45
C ILE A 65 -31.25 23.05 -27.67
N LEU A 66 -31.92 23.14 -28.82
CA LEU A 66 -31.48 22.47 -30.05
C LEU A 66 -30.13 23.01 -30.56
N HIS A 67 -29.85 24.30 -30.37
CA HIS A 67 -28.55 24.89 -30.68
C HIS A 67 -27.44 24.33 -29.79
N SER A 68 -27.70 24.19 -28.48
CA SER A 68 -26.75 23.58 -27.55
C SER A 68 -26.54 22.09 -27.81
N ILE A 69 -27.57 21.32 -28.18
CA ILE A 69 -27.41 19.92 -28.61
C ILE A 69 -26.48 19.83 -29.83
N ARG A 70 -26.70 20.67 -30.86
CA ARG A 70 -25.83 20.67 -32.06
C ARG A 70 -24.38 21.02 -31.72
N LYS A 71 -24.17 21.96 -30.79
CA LYS A 71 -22.83 22.27 -30.28
C LYS A 71 -22.20 21.03 -29.65
N LEU A 72 -22.91 20.33 -28.76
CA LEU A 72 -22.41 19.11 -28.11
C LEU A 72 -22.08 17.99 -29.10
N LEU A 73 -22.90 17.79 -30.14
CA LEU A 73 -22.62 16.86 -31.24
C LEU A 73 -21.33 17.25 -31.99
N THR A 74 -21.17 18.55 -32.29
CA THR A 74 -19.98 19.07 -32.99
C THR A 74 -18.70 18.88 -32.17
N LEU A 75 -18.80 18.98 -30.84
CA LEU A 75 -17.69 18.73 -29.92
C LEU A 75 -17.42 17.23 -29.71
N GLY A 76 -18.21 16.33 -30.31
CA GLY A 76 -18.10 14.89 -30.10
C GLY A 76 -18.46 14.44 -28.68
N LEU A 77 -19.25 15.22 -27.95
CA LEU A 77 -19.72 14.90 -26.59
C LEU A 77 -21.00 14.08 -26.61
N LEU A 78 -21.78 14.21 -27.68
CA LEU A 78 -22.97 13.41 -27.92
C LEU A 78 -22.85 12.71 -29.27
N GLU A 79 -23.52 11.58 -29.38
CA GLU A 79 -23.87 10.93 -30.65
C GLU A 79 -25.38 11.04 -30.86
N GLU A 80 -25.80 11.17 -32.13
CA GLU A 80 -27.22 11.23 -32.53
C GLU A 80 -27.58 9.96 -33.30
N GLU A 81 -28.73 9.38 -32.96
CA GLU A 81 -29.37 8.31 -33.74
C GLU A 81 -30.82 8.70 -34.05
N GLU A 82 -31.26 8.48 -35.29
CA GLU A 82 -32.63 8.74 -35.71
C GLU A 82 -33.39 7.43 -35.85
N ARG A 83 -34.49 7.27 -35.11
CA ARG A 83 -35.35 6.08 -35.16
C ARG A 83 -36.75 6.46 -35.62
N VAL A 84 -37.38 5.59 -36.40
CA VAL A 84 -38.78 5.78 -36.82
C VAL A 84 -39.69 5.13 -35.78
N GLU A 85 -40.50 5.94 -35.11
CA GLU A 85 -41.52 5.47 -34.17
C GLU A 85 -42.90 5.56 -34.81
N VAL A 86 -43.75 4.56 -34.54
CA VAL A 86 -45.15 4.58 -34.96
C VAL A 86 -45.99 5.18 -33.83
N ARG A 87 -46.69 6.29 -34.11
CA ARG A 87 -47.66 6.91 -33.20
C ARG A 87 -49.03 6.90 -33.85
N GLY A 88 -49.88 5.95 -33.45
CA GLY A 88 -51.15 5.69 -34.14
C GLY A 88 -50.89 5.32 -35.60
N ASN A 89 -51.52 6.03 -36.55
CA ASN A 89 -51.33 5.81 -38.00
C ASN A 89 -50.17 6.61 -38.63
N ARG A 90 -49.36 7.35 -37.85
CA ARG A 90 -48.28 8.20 -38.38
C ARG A 90 -46.91 7.67 -37.96
N LYS A 91 -46.00 7.55 -38.94
CA LYS A 91 -44.57 7.32 -38.71
C LYS A 91 -43.90 8.65 -38.42
N VAL A 92 -43.26 8.77 -37.26
CA VAL A 92 -42.56 9.98 -36.83
C VAL A 92 -41.10 9.64 -36.63
N ARG A 93 -40.20 10.46 -37.17
CA ARG A 93 -38.77 10.33 -36.90
C ARG A 93 -38.45 10.97 -35.55
N VAL A 94 -37.80 10.21 -34.69
CA VAL A 94 -37.44 10.61 -33.34
C VAL A 94 -35.93 10.55 -33.20
N LYS A 95 -35.35 11.66 -32.75
CA LYS A 95 -33.91 11.77 -32.48
C LYS A 95 -33.61 11.34 -31.05
N TYR A 96 -32.65 10.44 -30.93
CA TYR A 96 -32.06 9.96 -29.70
C TYR A 96 -30.64 10.46 -29.60
N TYR A 97 -30.24 10.78 -28.37
CA TYR A 97 -28.90 11.22 -28.05
C TYR A 97 -28.29 10.30 -27.01
N ARG A 98 -26.98 10.08 -27.09
CA ARG A 98 -26.21 9.37 -26.07
C ARG A 98 -24.85 10.03 -25.86
N LEU A 99 -24.28 9.84 -24.67
CA LEU A 99 -22.93 10.31 -24.37
C LEU A 99 -21.90 9.45 -25.12
N THR A 100 -20.91 10.10 -25.73
CA THR A 100 -19.67 9.44 -26.17
C THR A 100 -18.77 9.15 -24.96
N ASP A 101 -17.65 8.46 -25.15
CA ASP A 101 -16.68 8.26 -24.05
C ASP A 101 -16.10 9.59 -23.55
N ILE A 102 -15.91 10.58 -24.43
CA ILE A 102 -15.53 11.95 -24.03
C ILE A 102 -16.72 12.67 -23.38
N GLY A 103 -17.94 12.48 -23.89
CA GLY A 103 -19.19 12.97 -23.31
C GLY A 103 -19.37 12.58 -21.86
N LYS A 104 -19.14 11.30 -21.56
CA LYS A 104 -19.16 10.72 -20.21
C LYS A 104 -18.25 11.48 -19.25
N TRP A 105 -17.07 11.92 -19.69
CA TRP A 105 -16.14 12.68 -18.87
C TRP A 105 -16.65 14.05 -18.47
N TYR A 106 -17.12 14.80 -19.45
CA TYR A 106 -17.68 16.11 -19.20
C TYR A 106 -19.01 16.04 -18.45
N ASN A 107 -19.75 14.93 -18.56
CA ASN A 107 -20.91 14.66 -17.71
C ASN A 107 -20.52 14.53 -16.23
N ILE A 108 -19.43 13.84 -15.89
CA ILE A 108 -18.94 13.72 -14.50
C ILE A 108 -18.41 15.07 -13.97
N LEU A 109 -17.73 15.86 -14.80
CA LEU A 109 -17.14 17.15 -14.39
C LEU A 109 -18.13 18.08 -13.67
N PHE A 110 -19.42 17.97 -13.98
CA PHE A 110 -20.47 18.85 -13.45
C PHE A 110 -21.43 18.16 -12.47
N LYS A 111 -21.16 16.91 -12.09
CA LYS A 111 -21.95 16.15 -11.11
C LYS A 111 -21.15 15.98 -9.82
N ASP A 112 -21.85 15.88 -8.70
CA ASP A 112 -21.21 15.48 -7.46
C ASP A 112 -20.82 14.00 -7.57
N ILE A 113 -19.56 13.66 -7.24
CA ILE A 113 -19.07 12.29 -7.31
C ILE A 113 -19.85 11.37 -6.37
N SER A 114 -20.36 11.89 -5.25
CA SER A 114 -21.17 11.13 -4.28
C SER A 114 -22.55 10.71 -4.83
N GLU A 115 -23.03 11.36 -5.89
CA GLU A 115 -24.30 11.05 -6.55
C GLU A 115 -24.15 10.03 -7.70
N LEU A 116 -22.92 9.59 -7.99
CA LEU A 116 -22.61 8.69 -9.10
C LEU A 116 -22.44 7.23 -8.64
N ASP A 117 -22.87 6.29 -9.46
CA ASP A 117 -22.63 4.86 -9.23
C ASP A 117 -21.12 4.56 -9.26
N TYR A 118 -20.63 3.82 -8.25
CA TYR A 118 -19.20 3.49 -8.11
C TYR A 118 -18.63 2.77 -9.35
N ARG A 119 -19.41 1.87 -9.98
CA ARG A 119 -18.96 1.12 -11.17
C ARG A 119 -18.76 2.07 -12.34
N VAL A 120 -19.69 3.03 -12.49
CA VAL A 120 -19.61 4.11 -13.48
C VAL A 120 -18.36 4.95 -13.26
N VAL A 121 -18.10 5.42 -12.04
CA VAL A 121 -16.89 6.23 -11.73
C VAL A 121 -15.62 5.42 -11.97
N LYS A 122 -15.59 4.14 -11.61
CA LYS A 122 -14.42 3.27 -11.83
C LYS A 122 -14.14 3.05 -13.32
N GLU A 123 -15.17 2.72 -14.10
CA GLU A 123 -15.08 2.55 -15.55
C GLU A 123 -14.60 3.84 -16.20
N ALA A 124 -15.15 4.99 -15.76
CA ALA A 124 -14.61 6.29 -16.07
C ALA A 124 -13.11 6.28 -15.83
N VAL A 125 -12.67 6.37 -14.57
CA VAL A 125 -11.25 6.66 -14.24
C VAL A 125 -10.28 5.76 -15.00
N THR A 126 -10.65 4.49 -15.18
CA THR A 126 -9.94 3.54 -16.04
C THR A 126 -9.83 4.01 -17.51
N ASN A 127 -10.96 4.27 -18.18
CA ASN A 127 -10.97 4.67 -19.59
C ASN A 127 -10.16 5.95 -19.86
N LEU A 128 -10.21 6.95 -18.98
CA LEU A 128 -9.43 8.18 -19.17
C LEU A 128 -7.95 7.98 -18.91
N SER A 129 -7.61 7.14 -17.94
CA SER A 129 -6.21 6.75 -17.73
C SER A 129 -5.67 6.04 -18.97
N VAL A 130 -6.46 5.12 -19.57
CA VAL A 130 -6.12 4.45 -20.84
C VAL A 130 -5.97 5.46 -21.98
N MET A 131 -6.95 6.36 -22.16
CA MET A 131 -6.91 7.38 -23.21
C MET A 131 -5.69 8.30 -23.08
N PHE A 132 -5.36 8.71 -21.85
CA PHE A 132 -4.20 9.54 -21.57
C PHE A 132 -2.90 8.78 -21.88
N MET A 133 -2.74 7.58 -21.32
CA MET A 133 -1.54 6.77 -21.54
C MET A 133 -1.32 6.41 -23.01
N ALA A 134 -2.39 6.07 -23.74
CA ALA A 134 -2.33 5.79 -25.17
C ALA A 134 -1.86 6.98 -26.02
N ARG A 135 -2.00 8.21 -25.51
CA ARG A 135 -1.46 9.43 -26.16
C ARG A 135 -0.04 9.76 -25.73
N ILE A 136 0.32 9.46 -24.48
CA ILE A 136 1.66 9.72 -23.96
C ILE A 136 2.72 8.84 -24.63
N ILE A 137 2.42 7.57 -24.91
CA ILE A 137 3.37 6.65 -25.56
C ILE A 137 3.91 7.21 -26.89
N PRO A 138 3.08 7.48 -27.93
CA PRO A 138 3.58 8.01 -29.20
C PRO A 138 4.16 9.42 -29.07
N PHE A 139 3.68 10.22 -28.09
CA PHE A 139 4.23 11.54 -27.83
C PHE A 139 5.64 11.47 -27.24
N SER A 140 5.90 10.51 -26.34
CA SER A 140 7.24 10.26 -25.79
C SER A 140 8.21 9.82 -26.89
N GLU A 141 7.77 8.97 -27.83
CA GLU A 141 8.56 8.58 -29.00
C GLU A 141 8.88 9.79 -29.90
N TYR A 142 7.89 10.64 -30.20
CA TYR A 142 8.07 11.85 -30.98
C TYR A 142 9.11 12.80 -30.37
N LEU A 143 9.12 12.93 -29.04
CA LEU A 143 10.07 13.74 -28.29
C LEU A 143 11.39 13.03 -27.97
N LYS A 144 11.55 11.75 -28.37
CA LYS A 144 12.71 10.90 -28.03
C LYS A 144 12.92 10.74 -26.51
N ILE A 145 11.85 10.74 -25.74
CA ILE A 145 11.84 10.46 -24.30
C ILE A 145 11.69 8.94 -24.14
N ASN A 146 12.51 8.31 -23.28
CA ASN A 146 12.33 6.91 -22.93
C ASN A 146 11.03 6.75 -22.11
N PHE A 147 10.03 6.09 -22.71
CA PHE A 147 8.73 5.91 -22.08
C PHE A 147 8.79 5.14 -20.75
N LEU A 148 9.66 4.14 -20.64
CA LEU A 148 9.78 3.33 -19.43
C LEU A 148 10.37 4.16 -18.27
N GLU A 149 11.41 4.95 -18.55
CA GLU A 149 11.98 5.88 -17.56
C GLU A 149 10.97 6.94 -17.13
N LEU A 150 10.22 7.51 -18.09
CA LEU A 150 9.14 8.45 -17.79
C LEU A 150 8.08 7.81 -16.89
N LEU A 151 7.68 6.58 -17.18
CA LEU A 151 6.69 5.85 -16.39
C LEU A 151 7.20 5.61 -14.96
N ASP A 152 8.44 5.17 -14.79
CA ASP A 152 9.07 4.97 -13.48
C ASP A 152 9.09 6.27 -12.66
N GLN A 153 9.46 7.39 -13.27
CA GLN A 153 9.49 8.71 -12.63
C GLN A 153 8.08 9.18 -12.23
N VAL A 154 7.10 9.04 -13.12
CA VAL A 154 5.72 9.48 -12.88
C VAL A 154 5.11 8.68 -11.72
N VAL A 155 5.22 7.35 -11.75
CA VAL A 155 4.63 6.50 -10.72
C VAL A 155 5.33 6.72 -9.37
N SER A 156 6.67 6.79 -9.35
CA SER A 156 7.42 7.02 -8.11
C SER A 156 7.09 8.39 -7.48
N SER A 157 6.97 9.44 -8.32
CA SER A 157 6.60 10.79 -7.86
C SER A 157 5.17 10.85 -7.34
N ALA A 158 4.24 10.16 -7.99
CA ALA A 158 2.86 10.06 -7.53
C ALA A 158 2.76 9.39 -6.17
N ILE A 159 3.47 8.27 -5.95
CA ILE A 159 3.52 7.57 -4.67
C ILE A 159 4.07 8.47 -3.57
N LYS A 160 5.16 9.20 -3.83
CA LYS A 160 5.74 10.14 -2.86
C LYS A 160 4.75 11.25 -2.49
N SER A 161 4.05 11.81 -3.47
CA SER A 161 3.02 12.83 -3.21
C SER A 161 1.87 12.29 -2.34
N VAL A 162 1.43 11.05 -2.58
CA VAL A 162 0.42 10.39 -1.74
C VAL A 162 0.94 10.16 -0.31
N ALA A 163 2.21 9.76 -0.16
CA ALA A 163 2.85 9.58 1.13
C ALA A 163 2.89 10.88 1.95
N ASP A 164 3.23 12.00 1.31
CA ASP A 164 3.29 13.32 1.96
C ASP A 164 1.91 13.78 2.45
N VAL A 165 0.85 13.56 1.65
CA VAL A 165 -0.53 13.91 2.01
C VAL A 165 -1.07 13.03 3.14
N ARG A 166 -0.66 11.75 3.18
CA ARG A 166 -1.10 10.78 4.19
C ARG A 166 -0.21 10.71 5.43
N ARG A 167 0.86 11.50 5.50
CA ARG A 167 1.81 11.51 6.61
C ARG A 167 1.09 11.72 7.95
N ARG A 168 1.41 10.85 8.91
CA ARG A 168 0.96 11.00 10.31
C ARG A 168 2.04 11.66 11.14
N HIS A 169 1.63 12.44 12.14
CA HIS A 169 2.56 13.07 13.09
C HIS A 169 2.81 12.24 14.34
N GLU A 170 1.94 11.27 14.62
CA GLU A 170 2.00 10.37 15.76
C GLU A 170 1.79 8.93 15.29
N HIS A 171 2.62 8.02 15.80
CA HIS A 171 2.62 6.60 15.44
C HIS A 171 2.60 5.75 16.71
N ASP A 172 1.79 4.69 16.70
CA ASP A 172 1.84 3.67 17.74
C ASP A 172 3.11 2.81 17.58
N LEU A 173 3.48 2.53 16.33
CA LEU A 173 4.59 1.65 15.98
C LEU A 173 5.36 2.19 14.76
N ILE A 174 6.67 2.30 14.89
CA ILE A 174 7.59 2.47 13.75
C ILE A 174 8.32 1.15 13.48
N VAL A 175 8.23 0.68 12.24
CA VAL A 175 8.71 -0.62 11.80
C VAL A 175 9.91 -0.44 10.89
N PHE A 176 11.08 -0.81 11.37
CA PHE A 176 12.30 -0.87 10.58
C PHE A 176 12.43 -2.24 9.94
N GLY A 177 12.60 -2.29 8.63
CA GLY A 177 12.80 -3.55 7.93
C GLY A 177 13.01 -3.36 6.44
N SER A 178 12.88 -4.45 5.71
CA SER A 178 12.97 -4.48 4.26
C SER A 178 11.67 -4.89 3.60
N LEU A 179 11.54 -4.50 2.34
CA LEU A 179 10.61 -5.10 1.38
C LEU A 179 11.33 -6.19 0.59
N ALA A 180 10.57 -7.19 0.14
CA ALA A 180 11.06 -8.23 -0.77
C ALA A 180 10.00 -8.52 -1.84
N LEU A 181 10.43 -9.06 -2.97
CA LEU A 181 9.56 -9.55 -4.03
C LEU A 181 9.41 -11.06 -3.92
N ASP A 182 8.25 -11.52 -3.48
CA ASP A 182 7.97 -12.95 -3.33
C ASP A 182 7.45 -13.50 -4.66
N ILE A 183 8.10 -14.54 -5.19
CA ILE A 183 7.73 -15.23 -6.42
C ILE A 183 7.31 -16.65 -6.08
N TYR A 184 6.01 -16.90 -6.15
CA TYR A 184 5.42 -18.22 -5.95
C TYR A 184 5.43 -18.98 -7.27
N LEU A 185 6.09 -20.13 -7.28
CA LEU A 185 6.17 -21.04 -8.42
C LEU A 185 5.17 -22.19 -8.23
N LYS A 186 4.15 -22.19 -9.09
CA LYS A 186 3.15 -23.26 -9.30
C LYS A 186 3.10 -23.55 -10.82
N PRO A 187 2.13 -24.32 -11.36
CA PRO A 187 1.89 -24.29 -12.81
C PRO A 187 1.65 -22.87 -13.37
N ASP A 188 1.41 -21.88 -12.50
CA ASP A 188 1.41 -20.44 -12.77
C ASP A 188 2.45 -19.71 -11.88
N VAL A 189 2.91 -18.54 -12.31
CA VAL A 189 3.86 -17.70 -11.57
C VAL A 189 3.12 -16.53 -10.95
N ARG A 190 3.14 -16.44 -9.62
CA ARG A 190 2.51 -15.34 -8.90
C ARG A 190 3.56 -14.49 -8.19
N VAL A 191 3.54 -13.18 -8.47
CA VAL A 191 4.40 -12.18 -7.84
C VAL A 191 3.62 -11.45 -6.77
N CYS A 192 4.18 -11.37 -5.56
CA CYS A 192 3.54 -10.78 -4.39
C CYS A 192 4.51 -9.84 -3.66
N PRO A 193 4.00 -8.76 -3.03
CA PRO A 193 4.77 -7.97 -2.07
C PRO A 193 5.09 -8.78 -0.82
N GLY A 194 6.37 -8.83 -0.45
CA GLY A 194 6.91 -9.54 0.71
C GLY A 194 7.84 -8.66 1.55
N GLY A 195 8.69 -9.31 2.34
CA GLY A 195 9.59 -8.67 3.31
C GLY A 195 9.02 -8.65 4.72
N SER A 196 9.78 -9.13 5.70
CA SER A 196 9.20 -9.45 7.00
C SER A 196 8.85 -8.20 7.80
N GLY A 197 9.69 -7.15 7.77
CA GLY A 197 9.32 -5.84 8.32
C GLY A 197 8.05 -5.27 7.68
N ALA A 198 7.93 -5.32 6.36
CA ALA A 198 6.73 -4.84 5.68
C ALA A 198 5.47 -5.64 6.08
N ASN A 199 5.59 -6.95 6.29
CA ASN A 199 4.49 -7.78 6.78
C ASN A 199 4.11 -7.45 8.24
N VAL A 200 5.08 -7.23 9.12
CA VAL A 200 4.83 -6.74 10.49
C VAL A 200 4.06 -5.42 10.46
N ALA A 201 4.47 -4.48 9.60
CA ALA A 201 3.80 -3.19 9.48
C ALA A 201 2.32 -3.32 9.05
N VAL A 202 2.07 -4.20 8.09
CA VAL A 202 0.71 -4.45 7.58
C VAL A 202 -0.17 -5.11 8.62
N VAL A 203 0.33 -6.14 9.32
CA VAL A 203 -0.46 -6.84 10.34
C VAL A 203 -0.75 -5.90 11.50
N ALA A 204 0.24 -5.12 11.94
CA ALA A 204 0.07 -4.10 12.97
C ALA A 204 -0.98 -3.05 12.59
N SER A 205 -0.93 -2.53 11.36
CA SER A 205 -1.93 -1.62 10.83
C SER A 205 -3.33 -2.24 10.79
N SER A 206 -3.42 -3.51 10.37
CA SER A 206 -4.68 -4.26 10.31
C SER A 206 -5.28 -4.54 11.69
N LEU A 207 -4.45 -4.69 12.73
CA LEU A 207 -4.85 -4.76 14.15
C LEU A 207 -5.32 -3.39 14.69
N GLY A 208 -5.14 -2.32 13.92
CA GLY A 208 -5.58 -0.96 14.26
C GLY A 208 -4.51 -0.06 14.86
N LEU A 209 -3.23 -0.43 14.77
CA LEU A 209 -2.12 0.45 15.17
C LEU A 209 -1.86 1.51 14.10
N LYS A 210 -1.56 2.75 14.53
CA LYS A 210 -1.01 3.77 13.62
C LYS A 210 0.44 3.42 13.29
N THR A 211 0.65 2.67 12.22
CA THR A 211 1.95 2.10 11.88
C THR A 211 2.67 2.87 10.77
N CYS A 212 3.96 3.12 10.95
CA CYS A 212 4.85 3.63 9.91
C CYS A 212 5.92 2.61 9.55
N PHE A 213 6.14 2.42 8.24
CA PHE A 213 7.22 1.58 7.71
C PHE A 213 8.43 2.45 7.33
N VAL A 214 9.61 1.99 7.76
CA VAL A 214 10.91 2.64 7.51
C VAL A 214 11.86 1.62 6.88
N GLY A 215 12.22 1.88 5.63
CA GLY A 215 13.13 1.08 4.83
C GLY A 215 13.60 1.88 3.61
N ARG A 216 14.26 1.20 2.67
CA ARG A 216 14.66 1.77 1.37
C ARG A 216 13.99 1.01 0.24
N VAL A 217 13.54 1.74 -0.79
CA VAL A 217 12.78 1.17 -1.92
C VAL A 217 13.29 1.74 -3.25
N PRO A 218 13.40 0.93 -4.32
CA PRO A 218 13.81 1.43 -5.63
C PRO A 218 12.80 2.44 -6.20
N THR A 219 13.31 3.47 -6.87
CA THR A 219 12.52 4.45 -7.64
C THR A 219 12.14 3.90 -9.02
N ASN A 220 11.38 2.80 -9.03
CA ASN A 220 10.86 2.19 -10.25
C ASN A 220 9.43 1.65 -10.03
N ILE A 221 8.85 1.07 -11.08
CA ILE A 221 7.49 0.53 -11.04
C ILE A 221 7.32 -0.58 -10.00
N ILE A 222 8.34 -1.41 -9.76
CA ILE A 222 8.30 -2.47 -8.76
C ILE A 222 8.25 -1.86 -7.35
N GLY A 223 9.14 -0.92 -7.05
CA GLY A 223 9.15 -0.21 -5.77
C GLY A 223 7.84 0.53 -5.53
N SER A 224 7.33 1.21 -6.55
CA SER A 224 6.03 1.87 -6.50
C SER A 224 4.87 0.90 -6.23
N TYR A 225 4.89 -0.28 -6.86
CA TYR A 225 3.91 -1.34 -6.59
C TYR A 225 3.98 -1.81 -5.13
N MET A 226 5.19 -2.02 -4.57
CA MET A 226 5.37 -2.38 -3.16
C MET A 226 4.83 -1.31 -2.20
N LEU A 227 5.06 -0.03 -2.50
CA LEU A 227 4.61 1.09 -1.68
C LEU A 227 3.11 1.32 -1.77
N ALA A 228 2.53 1.20 -2.98
CA ALA A 228 1.09 1.24 -3.18
C ALA A 228 0.38 0.15 -2.37
N ASP A 229 0.98 -1.04 -2.30
CA ASP A 229 0.49 -2.15 -1.49
C ASP A 229 0.45 -1.79 0.01
N LEU A 230 1.49 -1.15 0.55
CA LEU A 230 1.52 -0.65 1.94
C LEU A 230 0.48 0.46 2.18
N ILE A 231 0.41 1.46 1.29
CA ILE A 231 -0.56 2.56 1.37
C ILE A 231 -2.00 2.02 1.36
N SER A 232 -2.29 1.00 0.54
CA SER A 232 -3.62 0.38 0.47
C SER A 232 -4.03 -0.33 1.78
N LYS A 233 -3.06 -0.62 2.66
CA LYS A 233 -3.23 -1.27 3.97
C LYS A 233 -3.04 -0.29 5.12
N ASP A 234 -3.18 0.99 4.82
CA ASP A 234 -3.13 2.11 5.77
C ASP A 234 -1.78 2.30 6.50
N VAL A 235 -0.71 1.69 5.98
CA VAL A 235 0.65 1.87 6.50
C VAL A 235 1.20 3.21 6.03
N ASP A 236 1.69 4.02 6.97
CA ASP A 236 2.40 5.27 6.68
C ASP A 236 3.80 4.96 6.13
N ILE A 237 4.11 5.47 4.95
CA ILE A 237 5.40 5.29 4.28
C ILE A 237 6.20 6.61 4.16
N SER A 238 5.79 7.66 4.87
CA SER A 238 6.34 9.01 4.73
C SER A 238 7.78 9.15 5.25
N LEU A 239 8.32 8.12 5.91
CA LEU A 239 9.71 7.99 6.33
C LEU A 239 10.47 6.92 5.52
N THR A 240 9.86 6.36 4.48
CA THR A 240 10.53 5.42 3.57
C THR A 240 11.41 6.18 2.60
N GLU A 241 12.66 5.74 2.48
CA GLU A 241 13.64 6.32 1.57
C GLU A 241 13.50 5.70 0.17
N LEU A 242 13.53 6.55 -0.86
CA LEU A 242 13.54 6.12 -2.25
C LEU A 242 14.94 6.30 -2.84
N GLY A 243 15.44 5.32 -3.60
CA GLY A 243 16.74 5.43 -4.27
C GLY A 243 16.88 4.52 -5.48
N GLU A 244 17.52 5.00 -6.54
CA GLU A 244 17.78 4.22 -7.77
C GLU A 244 18.77 3.07 -7.54
N ASP A 245 19.61 3.18 -6.50
CA ASP A 245 20.64 2.22 -6.12
C ASP A 245 20.11 1.05 -5.28
N VAL A 246 18.84 1.07 -4.89
CA VAL A 246 18.24 0.09 -3.99
C VAL A 246 17.87 -1.18 -4.75
N ILE A 247 18.28 -2.34 -4.22
CA ILE A 247 17.93 -3.65 -4.78
C ILE A 247 17.03 -4.39 -3.79
N LEU A 248 15.82 -4.75 -4.24
CA LEU A 248 14.91 -5.57 -3.45
C LEU A 248 15.35 -7.05 -3.51
N PRO A 249 15.41 -7.75 -2.36
CA PRO A 249 15.50 -9.20 -2.32
C PRO A 249 14.35 -9.83 -3.10
N ILE A 250 14.65 -10.86 -3.89
CA ILE A 250 13.69 -11.74 -4.53
C ILE A 250 13.66 -13.04 -3.74
N CYS A 251 12.48 -13.44 -3.28
CA CYS A 251 12.27 -14.67 -2.56
C CYS A 251 11.43 -15.63 -3.40
N THR A 252 12.06 -16.69 -3.90
CA THR A 252 11.37 -17.73 -4.66
C THR A 252 10.82 -18.76 -3.71
N ILE A 253 9.52 -19.06 -3.85
CA ILE A 253 8.76 -19.97 -3.00
C ILE A 253 8.17 -21.06 -3.89
N LEU A 254 8.61 -22.31 -3.67
CA LEU A 254 8.14 -23.47 -4.43
C LEU A 254 6.98 -24.15 -3.69
N GLU A 255 5.77 -24.07 -4.25
CA GLU A 255 4.58 -24.76 -3.75
C GLU A 255 4.17 -25.87 -4.75
N PRO A 256 3.78 -27.09 -4.33
CA PRO A 256 3.35 -27.49 -2.99
C PRO A 256 4.37 -28.40 -2.29
N LEU A 257 5.67 -28.18 -2.47
CA LEU A 257 6.65 -28.98 -1.72
C LEU A 257 6.41 -28.76 -0.22
N GLU A 258 6.20 -29.85 0.52
CA GLU A 258 6.20 -29.84 1.99
C GLU A 258 7.55 -30.44 2.45
N PRO A 259 8.37 -29.70 3.22
CA PRO A 259 8.19 -28.31 3.64
C PRO A 259 8.36 -27.31 2.49
N VAL A 260 7.69 -26.15 2.59
CA VAL A 260 7.80 -25.05 1.61
C VAL A 260 9.26 -24.62 1.50
N GLU A 261 9.86 -24.81 0.32
CA GLU A 261 11.21 -24.33 0.05
C GLU A 261 11.18 -22.84 -0.34
N MET A 262 11.85 -22.02 0.46
CA MET A 262 12.02 -20.59 0.21
C MET A 262 13.51 -20.28 0.01
N LYS A 263 13.85 -19.67 -1.12
CA LYS A 263 15.20 -19.18 -1.42
C LYS A 263 15.15 -17.69 -1.69
N CYS A 264 15.83 -16.90 -0.86
CA CYS A 264 15.92 -15.45 -1.05
C CYS A 264 17.28 -15.04 -1.59
N SER A 265 17.29 -14.17 -2.59
CA SER A 265 18.49 -13.48 -3.02
C SER A 265 18.93 -12.52 -1.92
N ILE A 266 20.22 -12.50 -1.61
CA ILE A 266 20.80 -11.57 -0.65
C ILE A 266 21.66 -10.58 -1.44
N GLY A 267 21.31 -9.30 -1.38
CA GLY A 267 22.18 -8.25 -1.90
C GLY A 267 23.45 -8.17 -1.05
N LEU A 268 24.63 -8.33 -1.68
CA LEU A 268 25.92 -8.31 -0.97
C LEU A 268 26.46 -6.89 -0.76
N ASP A 269 26.03 -5.91 -1.59
CA ASP A 269 26.46 -4.52 -1.42
C ASP A 269 25.57 -3.81 -0.39
N LEU A 270 26.17 -3.43 0.74
CA LEU A 270 25.56 -2.66 1.81
C LEU A 270 24.88 -1.37 1.30
N LYS A 271 25.43 -0.73 0.27
CA LYS A 271 24.84 0.50 -0.31
C LYS A 271 23.52 0.24 -1.00
N SER A 272 23.30 -0.96 -1.52
CA SER A 272 22.08 -1.33 -2.24
C SER A 272 20.98 -1.89 -1.34
N LEU A 273 21.24 -2.05 -0.04
CA LEU A 273 20.29 -2.71 0.85
C LEU A 273 18.97 -1.95 0.97
N PRO A 274 17.83 -2.67 1.02
CA PRO A 274 16.48 -2.10 1.15
C PRO A 274 16.16 -1.66 2.59
N THR A 275 17.19 -1.35 3.39
CA THR A 275 17.09 -0.94 4.80
C THR A 275 17.78 0.40 4.96
N ILE A 276 17.32 1.24 5.89
CA ILE A 276 17.93 2.54 6.11
C ILE A 276 19.44 2.43 6.44
N LEU A 277 20.22 3.34 5.88
CA LEU A 277 21.68 3.38 6.07
C LEU A 277 22.13 4.48 7.02
N ARG A 278 21.29 5.51 7.22
CA ARG A 278 21.61 6.70 8.00
C ARG A 278 20.40 7.13 8.82
N ILE A 279 20.66 7.84 9.91
CA ILE A 279 19.62 8.42 10.77
C ILE A 279 19.57 9.93 10.53
N ASN A 280 18.39 10.44 10.20
CA ASN A 280 18.13 11.87 10.06
C ASN A 280 17.24 12.40 11.21
N ASP A 281 17.16 13.71 11.36
CA ASP A 281 16.43 14.35 12.47
C ASP A 281 14.92 14.11 12.41
N GLU A 282 14.36 13.98 11.20
CA GLU A 282 12.94 13.68 11.00
C GLU A 282 12.58 12.29 11.54
N LEU A 283 13.39 11.29 11.23
CA LEU A 283 13.27 9.93 11.74
C LEU A 283 13.43 9.88 13.26
N VAL A 284 14.41 10.59 13.81
CA VAL A 284 14.62 10.70 15.27
C VAL A 284 13.40 11.31 15.94
N LYS A 285 12.85 12.39 15.37
CA LYS A 285 11.64 13.05 15.89
C LYS A 285 10.43 12.12 15.85
N ALA A 286 10.18 11.45 14.74
CA ALA A 286 9.09 10.49 14.61
C ALA A 286 9.23 9.34 15.61
N CYS A 287 10.44 8.78 15.74
CA CYS A 287 10.73 7.74 16.72
C CYS A 287 10.47 8.23 18.14
N ASN A 288 10.90 9.45 18.51
CA ASN A 288 10.64 10.02 19.83
C ASN A 288 9.15 10.20 20.14
N ASN A 289 8.34 10.51 19.13
CA ASN A 289 6.89 10.66 19.26
C ASN A 289 6.12 9.34 19.16
N SER A 290 6.80 8.25 18.82
CA SER A 290 6.19 6.92 18.71
C SER A 290 6.20 6.16 20.03
N ARG A 291 5.19 5.30 20.24
CA ARG A 291 5.05 4.50 21.46
C ARG A 291 5.93 3.25 21.46
N SER A 292 6.22 2.70 20.29
CA SER A 292 7.04 1.50 20.13
C SER A 292 7.85 1.48 18.85
N LEU A 293 8.95 0.72 18.87
CA LEU A 293 9.83 0.48 17.73
C LEU A 293 9.95 -1.02 17.48
N TYR A 294 9.86 -1.43 16.21
CA TYR A 294 10.25 -2.75 15.76
C TYR A 294 11.53 -2.67 14.95
N LEU A 295 12.56 -3.39 15.39
CA LEU A 295 13.84 -3.54 14.70
C LEU A 295 13.86 -4.92 14.02
N GLY A 296 13.62 -4.95 12.72
CA GLY A 296 13.65 -6.16 11.90
C GLY A 296 14.97 -6.33 11.15
N GLU A 297 14.86 -6.54 9.83
CA GLU A 297 16.01 -6.55 8.92
C GLU A 297 16.65 -5.17 8.85
N GLY A 298 17.95 -5.09 9.16
CA GLY A 298 18.69 -3.84 9.08
C GLY A 298 20.12 -3.96 9.58
N ILE A 299 20.80 -2.82 9.59
CA ILE A 299 22.20 -2.73 9.99
C ILE A 299 22.25 -2.37 11.47
N CYS A 300 22.89 -3.22 12.27
CA CYS A 300 22.95 -3.03 13.73
C CYS A 300 23.58 -1.69 14.12
N LYS A 301 24.62 -1.25 13.41
CA LYS A 301 25.24 0.07 13.64
C LYS A 301 24.25 1.23 13.49
N THR A 302 23.37 1.18 12.50
CA THR A 302 22.33 2.18 12.28
C THR A 302 21.28 2.14 13.39
N TYR A 303 20.92 0.95 13.86
CA TYR A 303 20.03 0.81 15.03
C TYR A 303 20.66 1.31 16.33
N LEU A 304 21.95 1.08 16.54
CA LEU A 304 22.68 1.61 17.71
C LEU A 304 22.69 3.14 17.72
N GLU A 305 22.99 3.76 16.58
CA GLU A 305 22.93 5.22 16.43
C GLU A 305 21.52 5.73 16.74
N LEU A 306 20.48 5.09 16.20
CA LEU A 306 19.09 5.46 16.46
C LEU A 306 18.76 5.35 17.95
N LEU A 307 18.96 4.17 18.55
CA LEU A 307 18.61 3.89 19.94
C LEU A 307 19.32 4.84 20.91
N SER A 308 20.59 5.18 20.65
CA SER A 308 21.33 6.16 21.46
C SER A 308 20.66 7.54 21.54
N ARG A 309 19.80 7.89 20.58
CA ARG A 309 19.09 9.18 20.51
C ARG A 309 17.62 9.10 20.94
N VAL A 310 16.99 7.93 20.84
CA VAL A 310 15.54 7.78 20.97
C VAL A 310 15.08 6.83 22.07
N TYR A 311 15.98 6.01 22.62
CA TYR A 311 15.64 5.10 23.70
C TYR A 311 15.46 5.87 25.02
N ARG A 312 14.38 5.54 25.72
CA ARG A 312 14.03 6.10 27.03
C ARG A 312 13.29 5.02 27.82
N ASP A 313 13.31 5.14 29.14
CA ASP A 313 12.58 4.21 30.00
C ASP A 313 11.08 4.14 29.64
N GLY A 314 10.52 2.94 29.63
CA GLY A 314 9.14 2.67 29.23
C GLY A 314 8.86 2.61 27.71
N LYS A 315 9.86 2.88 26.85
CA LYS A 315 9.68 2.72 25.40
C LYS A 315 9.78 1.26 24.99
N ILE A 316 8.74 0.73 24.35
CA ILE A 316 8.75 -0.66 23.88
C ILE A 316 9.62 -0.76 22.63
N VAL A 317 10.70 -1.54 22.72
CA VAL A 317 11.55 -1.89 21.58
C VAL A 317 11.50 -3.39 21.39
N VAL A 318 11.03 -3.85 20.23
CA VAL A 318 11.07 -5.26 19.85
C VAL A 318 12.17 -5.46 18.82
N PHE A 319 13.08 -6.40 19.06
CA PHE A 319 14.17 -6.71 18.14
C PHE A 319 14.06 -8.14 17.64
N ARG A 320 14.03 -8.31 16.32
CA ARG A 320 14.00 -9.62 15.66
C ARG A 320 15.14 -9.70 14.65
N PRO A 321 16.37 -10.04 15.09
CA PRO A 321 17.55 -10.00 14.22
C PRO A 321 17.42 -10.94 13.01
N HIS A 322 18.01 -10.53 11.89
CA HIS A 322 18.21 -11.40 10.73
C HIS A 322 19.35 -12.39 11.01
N LYS A 323 19.33 -13.58 10.38
CA LYS A 323 20.36 -14.62 10.62
C LYS A 323 21.79 -14.15 10.35
N ILE A 324 21.97 -13.35 9.28
CA ILE A 324 23.27 -12.78 8.89
C ILE A 324 23.89 -11.96 10.02
N VAL A 325 23.06 -11.24 10.79
CA VAL A 325 23.53 -10.47 11.95
C VAL A 325 24.13 -11.40 13.01
N LEU A 326 23.48 -12.52 13.29
CA LEU A 326 23.94 -13.48 14.30
C LEU A 326 25.17 -14.28 13.83
N GLU A 327 25.27 -14.53 12.52
CA GLU A 327 26.38 -15.27 11.92
C GLU A 327 27.67 -14.44 11.82
N TYR A 328 27.55 -13.16 11.46
CA TYR A 328 28.69 -12.33 11.05
C TYR A 328 28.89 -11.05 11.87
N TYR A 329 27.86 -10.56 12.58
CA TYR A 329 27.87 -9.26 13.28
C TYR A 329 27.45 -9.39 14.74
N ILE A 330 28.02 -10.40 15.42
CA ILE A 330 27.58 -10.81 16.75
C ILE A 330 27.88 -9.75 17.83
N GLU A 331 28.96 -8.98 17.68
CA GLU A 331 29.34 -7.94 18.65
C GLU A 331 28.43 -6.70 18.53
N GLU A 332 28.04 -6.34 17.30
CA GLU A 332 27.05 -5.29 17.07
C GLU A 332 25.67 -5.72 17.54
N PHE A 333 25.31 -7.00 17.36
CA PHE A 333 24.10 -7.60 17.94
C PHE A 333 24.08 -7.44 19.46
N LYS A 334 25.15 -7.85 20.16
CA LYS A 334 25.26 -7.70 21.63
C LYS A 334 25.10 -6.25 22.06
N SER A 335 25.67 -5.32 21.31
CA SER A 335 25.60 -3.89 21.61
C SER A 335 24.15 -3.36 21.58
N ILE A 336 23.24 -3.96 20.80
CA ILE A 336 21.82 -3.55 20.79
C ILE A 336 21.12 -3.99 22.09
N LEU A 337 21.54 -5.12 22.66
CA LEU A 337 20.90 -5.73 23.82
C LEU A 337 20.96 -4.85 25.08
N GLN A 338 21.94 -3.95 25.18
CA GLN A 338 22.05 -3.00 26.30
C GLN A 338 20.84 -2.05 26.42
N TYR A 339 20.08 -1.86 25.32
CA TYR A 339 18.86 -1.07 25.30
C TYR A 339 17.62 -1.90 25.68
N SER A 340 17.82 -3.07 26.29
CA SER A 340 16.78 -3.96 26.81
C SER A 340 15.60 -4.19 25.84
N PRO A 341 15.84 -4.56 24.57
CA PRO A 341 14.74 -4.87 23.67
C PRO A 341 14.08 -6.19 24.07
N ILE A 342 12.78 -6.33 23.78
CA ILE A 342 12.12 -7.64 23.76
C ILE A 342 12.68 -8.40 22.56
N LEU A 343 13.48 -9.43 22.81
CA LEU A 343 14.20 -10.16 21.78
C LEU A 343 13.37 -11.35 21.29
N ILE A 344 13.10 -11.41 19.98
CA ILE A 344 12.38 -12.52 19.36
C ILE A 344 13.34 -13.34 18.50
N LEU A 345 13.41 -14.64 18.78
CA LEU A 345 14.18 -15.63 18.04
C LEU A 345 13.25 -16.75 17.53
N ASN A 346 13.73 -17.49 16.53
CA ASN A 346 13.19 -18.80 16.17
C ASN A 346 14.22 -19.89 16.53
N GLU A 347 13.85 -21.16 16.41
CA GLU A 347 14.73 -22.32 16.70
C GLU A 347 16.08 -22.23 15.94
N GLU A 348 16.06 -21.81 14.66
CA GLU A 348 17.28 -21.63 13.86
C GLU A 348 18.22 -20.57 14.47
N LYS A 349 17.70 -19.37 14.80
CA LYS A 349 18.50 -18.29 15.39
C LYS A 349 19.01 -18.62 16.79
N GLU A 350 18.22 -19.34 17.59
CA GLU A 350 18.67 -19.90 18.86
C GLU A 350 19.87 -20.82 18.65
N ASN A 351 19.79 -21.72 17.66
CA ASN A 351 20.89 -22.65 17.34
C ASN A 351 22.15 -21.93 16.85
N ILE A 352 22.01 -20.89 16.02
CA ILE A 352 23.14 -20.04 15.59
C ILE A 352 23.84 -19.45 16.81
N LEU A 353 23.11 -18.84 17.74
CA LEU A 353 23.68 -18.29 18.97
C LEU A 353 24.39 -19.36 19.81
N ARG A 354 23.77 -20.52 20.01
CA ARG A 354 24.38 -21.64 20.74
C ARG A 354 25.67 -22.12 20.09
N SER A 355 25.71 -22.21 18.75
CA SER A 355 26.92 -22.58 18.01
C SER A 355 28.06 -21.56 18.14
N LYS A 356 27.71 -20.30 18.43
CA LYS A 356 28.66 -19.22 18.73
C LYS A 356 29.07 -19.18 20.21
N GLY A 357 28.63 -20.16 21.01
CA GLY A 357 28.99 -20.32 22.42
C GLY A 357 28.08 -19.58 23.40
N PHE A 358 26.93 -19.04 22.97
CA PHE A 358 25.99 -18.40 23.89
C PHE A 358 25.19 -19.44 24.67
N ASN A 359 25.12 -19.26 25.99
CA ASN A 359 24.08 -19.83 26.81
C ASN A 359 22.79 -19.02 26.65
N VAL A 360 21.82 -19.54 25.88
CA VAL A 360 20.51 -18.90 25.72
C VAL A 360 19.53 -19.43 26.78
N PRO A 361 18.90 -18.57 27.62
CA PRO A 361 18.91 -17.10 27.57
C PRO A 361 19.97 -16.40 28.45
N GLY A 362 20.73 -17.12 29.29
CA GLY A 362 21.57 -16.52 30.34
C GLY A 362 22.59 -15.46 29.88
N ASP A 363 23.27 -15.66 28.74
CA ASP A 363 24.18 -14.65 28.17
C ASP A 363 23.44 -13.44 27.57
N LEU A 364 22.21 -13.63 27.11
CA LEU A 364 21.39 -12.55 26.57
C LEU A 364 20.90 -11.64 27.71
N PHE A 365 20.56 -12.23 28.86
CA PHE A 365 20.24 -11.47 30.08
C PHE A 365 21.45 -10.67 30.57
N ARG A 366 22.63 -11.30 30.65
CA ARG A 366 23.88 -10.58 30.98
C ARG A 366 24.21 -9.42 30.02
N ALA A 367 23.74 -9.50 28.78
CA ALA A 367 23.93 -8.44 27.78
C ALA A 367 22.87 -7.32 27.87
N GLY A 368 21.87 -7.41 28.74
CA GLY A 368 20.90 -6.34 29.04
C GLY A 368 19.45 -6.63 28.62
N VAL A 369 19.17 -7.77 27.99
CA VAL A 369 17.79 -8.19 27.66
C VAL A 369 17.05 -8.62 28.92
N LYS A 370 15.77 -8.28 29.05
CA LYS A 370 14.91 -8.79 30.14
C LYS A 370 13.97 -9.89 29.68
N GLU A 371 13.48 -9.80 28.44
CA GLU A 371 12.57 -10.77 27.84
C GLU A 371 13.14 -11.35 26.55
N VAL A 372 13.25 -12.69 26.49
CA VAL A 372 13.63 -13.44 25.29
C VAL A 372 12.48 -14.37 24.93
N ILE A 373 11.98 -14.25 23.70
CA ILE A 373 10.93 -15.10 23.15
C ILE A 373 11.53 -15.99 22.07
N VAL A 374 11.33 -17.29 22.18
CA VAL A 374 11.75 -18.27 21.17
C VAL A 374 10.53 -18.97 20.59
N THR A 375 10.28 -18.70 19.31
CA THR A 375 9.21 -19.34 18.52
C THR A 375 9.69 -20.67 17.93
N ARG A 376 8.87 -21.71 17.99
CA ARG A 376 9.22 -23.08 17.55
C ARG A 376 8.15 -23.72 16.66
N GLY A 377 7.48 -22.89 15.85
CA GLY A 377 6.44 -23.34 14.92
C GLY A 377 5.35 -24.16 15.62
N SER A 378 5.11 -25.38 15.15
CA SER A 378 4.12 -26.30 15.73
C SER A 378 4.42 -26.73 17.17
N LYS A 379 5.66 -26.54 17.67
CA LYS A 379 6.02 -26.81 19.06
C LYS A 379 5.69 -25.66 20.02
N GLY A 380 5.07 -24.59 19.53
CA GLY A 380 4.65 -23.45 20.34
C GLY A 380 5.74 -22.40 20.52
N THR A 381 5.71 -21.71 21.66
CA THR A 381 6.60 -20.59 21.98
C THR A 381 7.10 -20.69 23.41
N VAL A 382 8.37 -20.37 23.65
CA VAL A 382 8.95 -20.28 25.00
C VAL A 382 9.29 -18.82 25.29
N LEU A 383 8.82 -18.33 26.44
CA LEU A 383 9.17 -17.01 26.98
C LEU A 383 10.14 -17.20 28.15
N TYR A 384 11.27 -16.51 28.07
CA TYR A 384 12.21 -16.37 29.16
C TYR A 384 12.14 -14.94 29.69
N VAL A 385 11.97 -14.79 31.00
CA VAL A 385 12.03 -13.50 31.70
C VAL A 385 13.16 -13.59 32.73
N GLU A 386 14.01 -12.58 32.79
CA GLU A 386 15.14 -12.55 33.72
C GLU A 386 14.70 -12.79 35.18
N GLY A 387 15.36 -13.74 35.85
CA GLY A 387 15.04 -14.10 37.23
C GLY A 387 13.76 -14.92 37.43
N ARG A 388 13.12 -15.41 36.37
CA ARG A 388 11.94 -16.28 36.43
C ARG A 388 12.17 -17.60 35.69
N GLU A 389 11.36 -18.60 36.04
CA GLU A 389 11.32 -19.87 35.29
C GLU A 389 10.73 -19.65 33.88
N PRO A 390 11.15 -20.45 32.87
CA PRO A 390 10.63 -20.32 31.51
C PRO A 390 9.14 -20.67 31.40
N ASN A 391 8.37 -19.85 30.69
CA ASN A 391 6.97 -20.14 30.37
C ASN A 391 6.86 -20.73 28.96
N THR A 392 6.12 -21.83 28.80
CA THR A 392 5.88 -22.45 27.49
C THR A 392 4.41 -22.33 27.10
N TYR A 393 4.16 -21.85 25.89
CA TYR A 393 2.84 -21.67 25.30
C TYR A 393 2.65 -22.64 24.16
N THR A 394 1.67 -23.53 24.29
CA THR A 394 1.31 -24.48 23.22
C THR A 394 0.61 -23.76 22.09
N THR A 395 0.96 -24.12 20.86
CA THR A 395 0.21 -23.66 19.68
C THR A 395 -1.14 -24.40 19.60
N PRO A 396 -2.23 -23.74 19.16
CA PRO A 396 -3.45 -24.46 18.83
C PRO A 396 -3.20 -25.42 17.66
N LEU A 397 -3.90 -26.57 17.67
CA LEU A 397 -3.86 -27.51 16.56
C LEU A 397 -4.65 -26.92 15.38
N VAL A 398 -3.97 -26.72 14.27
CA VAL A 398 -4.53 -26.11 13.06
C VAL A 398 -4.14 -26.93 11.84
N ASN A 399 -4.98 -26.91 10.80
CA ASN A 399 -4.61 -27.47 9.51
C ASN A 399 -3.80 -26.42 8.74
N ALA A 400 -2.48 -26.47 8.86
CA ALA A 400 -1.60 -25.49 8.25
C ALA A 400 -1.61 -25.62 6.73
N VAL A 401 -1.91 -24.52 6.05
CA VAL A 401 -1.89 -24.36 4.60
C VAL A 401 -0.60 -23.69 4.14
N ASN A 402 -0.11 -22.68 4.86
CA ASN A 402 1.15 -22.00 4.57
C ASN A 402 1.73 -21.34 5.83
N THR A 403 3.00 -21.57 6.15
CA THR A 403 3.64 -21.06 7.38
C THR A 403 4.47 -19.78 7.19
N VAL A 404 4.60 -19.29 5.95
CA VAL A 404 5.35 -18.06 5.66
C VAL A 404 4.68 -16.88 6.37
N GLY A 405 5.46 -15.93 6.90
CA GLY A 405 4.92 -14.75 7.59
C GLY A 405 4.25 -15.01 8.95
N ALA A 406 4.12 -16.26 9.42
CA ALA A 406 3.52 -16.56 10.73
C ALA A 406 4.28 -15.89 11.89
N GLY A 407 5.62 -15.77 11.77
CA GLY A 407 6.44 -15.03 12.71
C GLY A 407 6.20 -13.51 12.67
N ASP A 408 5.80 -12.96 11.52
CA ASP A 408 5.47 -11.53 11.37
C ASP A 408 4.15 -11.22 12.06
N VAL A 409 3.17 -12.13 11.92
CA VAL A 409 1.90 -12.07 12.66
C VAL A 409 2.13 -12.16 14.15
N PHE A 410 2.97 -13.09 14.60
CA PHE A 410 3.36 -13.21 16.00
C PHE A 410 3.89 -11.87 16.54
N THR A 411 4.89 -11.29 15.86
CA THR A 411 5.53 -10.05 16.27
C THR A 411 4.56 -8.87 16.31
N ALA A 412 3.76 -8.68 15.27
CA ALA A 412 2.80 -7.58 15.22
C ALA A 412 1.72 -7.72 16.31
N THR A 413 1.25 -8.94 16.56
CA THR A 413 0.27 -9.25 17.61
C THR A 413 0.84 -8.98 19.00
N LEU A 414 2.08 -9.41 19.25
CA LEU A 414 2.78 -9.12 20.50
C LEU A 414 2.83 -7.62 20.78
N ILE A 415 3.29 -6.83 19.81
CA ILE A 415 3.39 -5.37 19.94
C ILE A 415 2.02 -4.74 20.18
N TYR A 416 0.99 -5.20 19.46
CA TYR A 416 -0.38 -4.71 19.63
C TYR A 416 -0.91 -4.88 21.06
N TYR A 417 -0.78 -6.08 21.63
CA TYR A 417 -1.27 -6.35 22.99
C TYR A 417 -0.44 -5.61 24.04
N LEU A 418 0.88 -5.53 23.90
CA LEU A 418 1.72 -4.73 24.79
C LEU A 418 1.32 -3.25 24.79
N LEU A 419 1.03 -2.67 23.62
CA LEU A 419 0.53 -1.29 23.51
C LEU A 419 -0.88 -1.09 24.08
N ARG A 420 -1.64 -2.17 24.30
CA ARG A 420 -2.93 -2.14 25.01
C ARG A 420 -2.77 -2.31 26.53
N GLY A 421 -1.54 -2.48 27.02
CA GLY A 421 -1.25 -2.59 28.45
C GLY A 421 -1.39 -3.99 29.03
N THR A 422 -1.42 -5.04 28.19
CA THR A 422 -1.37 -6.43 28.68
C THR A 422 0.02 -6.76 29.24
N THR A 423 0.12 -7.83 30.02
CA THR A 423 1.44 -8.35 30.42
C THR A 423 2.15 -9.01 29.23
N ILE A 424 3.46 -9.25 29.38
CA ILE A 424 4.23 -9.96 28.35
C ILE A 424 3.74 -11.40 28.17
N GLU A 425 3.34 -12.05 29.26
CA GLU A 425 2.80 -13.41 29.24
C GLU A 425 1.52 -13.50 28.42
N GLU A 426 0.55 -12.61 28.68
CA GLU A 426 -0.69 -12.55 27.91
C GLU A 426 -0.43 -12.19 26.44
N ALA A 427 0.46 -11.22 26.18
CA ALA A 427 0.80 -10.81 24.83
C ALA A 427 1.43 -11.97 24.02
N VAL A 428 2.30 -12.76 24.64
CA VAL A 428 2.91 -13.95 24.01
C VAL A 428 1.86 -15.02 23.73
N GLU A 429 0.97 -15.32 24.69
CA GLU A 429 -0.10 -16.29 24.50
C GLU A 429 -0.99 -15.94 23.30
N ARG A 430 -1.45 -14.69 23.23
CA ARG A 430 -2.26 -14.19 22.11
C ARG A 430 -1.51 -14.22 20.80
N ALA A 431 -0.23 -13.84 20.81
CA ALA A 431 0.62 -13.86 19.62
C ALA A 431 0.84 -15.29 19.11
N THR A 432 1.06 -16.27 19.99
CA THR A 432 1.16 -17.69 19.63
C THR A 432 -0.13 -18.17 18.96
N TYR A 433 -1.29 -17.83 19.51
CA TYR A 433 -2.58 -18.22 18.96
C TYR A 433 -2.86 -17.62 17.57
N LEU A 434 -2.73 -16.29 17.41
CA LEU A 434 -2.95 -15.63 16.11
C LEU A 434 -1.93 -16.08 15.06
N SER A 435 -0.66 -16.30 15.46
CA SER A 435 0.37 -16.82 14.57
C SER A 435 -0.03 -18.18 14.01
N ALA A 436 -0.53 -19.09 14.85
CA ALA A 436 -0.99 -20.39 14.40
C ALA A 436 -2.19 -20.29 13.46
N LEU A 437 -3.21 -19.49 13.80
CA LEU A 437 -4.37 -19.28 12.93
C LEU A 437 -3.97 -18.72 11.56
N SER A 438 -2.97 -17.84 11.51
CA SER A 438 -2.50 -17.28 10.25
C SER A 438 -1.99 -18.33 9.26
N THR A 439 -1.54 -19.49 9.77
CA THR A 439 -1.06 -20.57 8.93
C THR A 439 -2.18 -21.31 8.19
N THR A 440 -3.44 -21.11 8.55
CA THR A 440 -4.59 -21.80 7.94
C THR A 440 -5.04 -21.22 6.60
N GLN A 441 -4.42 -20.12 6.15
CA GLN A 441 -4.78 -19.43 4.91
C GLN A 441 -3.62 -19.46 3.90
N PRO A 442 -3.90 -19.40 2.59
CA PRO A 442 -2.85 -19.26 1.57
C PRO A 442 -2.08 -17.95 1.77
N LEU A 443 -0.76 -17.92 1.50
CA LEU A 443 -0.04 -16.68 1.68
C LEU A 443 -0.33 -15.67 0.57
N SER A 444 -0.88 -14.54 0.99
CA SER A 444 -0.53 -13.23 0.44
C SER A 444 -0.85 -12.21 1.50
N ARG A 445 -0.15 -11.08 1.49
CA ARG A 445 -0.39 -9.96 2.40
C ARG A 445 -1.88 -9.50 2.46
N LYS A 446 -2.68 -9.84 1.44
CA LYS A 446 -4.15 -9.74 1.44
C LYS A 446 -4.81 -10.53 2.57
N TYR A 447 -4.44 -11.80 2.76
CA TYR A 447 -5.04 -12.74 3.72
C TYR A 447 -4.59 -12.48 5.17
N LEU A 448 -3.39 -11.91 5.36
CA LEU A 448 -2.92 -11.47 6.68
C LEU A 448 -3.88 -10.49 7.36
N THR A 449 -4.63 -9.70 6.58
CA THR A 449 -5.62 -8.76 7.10
C THR A 449 -6.97 -9.40 7.46
N GLU A 450 -7.25 -10.60 6.95
CA GLU A 450 -8.51 -11.32 7.19
C GLU A 450 -8.46 -12.11 8.49
N VAL A 451 -7.33 -12.75 8.78
CA VAL A 451 -7.07 -13.51 10.03
C VAL A 451 -7.22 -12.63 11.28
N VAL A 452 -6.89 -11.35 11.17
CA VAL A 452 -6.98 -10.39 12.27
C VAL A 452 -8.42 -9.95 12.57
N LYS A 453 -9.35 -10.12 11.62
CA LYS A 453 -10.76 -9.68 11.76
C LYS A 453 -11.67 -10.77 12.34
N THR A 454 -11.28 -12.03 12.21
CA THR A 454 -11.88 -13.19 12.89
C THR A 454 -11.43 -13.26 14.33
#